data_AF-A0A662AJU9-F1
#
_entry.id   AF-A0A662AJU9-F1
#
_cell.length_a   1.000
_cell.length_b   1.000
_cell.length_c   1.000
_cell.angle_alpha   90.00
_cell.angle_beta   90.00
_cell.angle_gamma   90.00
#
_symmetry.space_group_name_H-M   'P 1'
#
loop_
_entity.id
_entity.type
_entity.pdbx_description
1 polymer ?
#
loop_
_entity_poly.entity_id
_entity_poly.type
_entity_poly.pdbx_seq_one_letter_code
_entity_poly.pdbx_strand_id
1 'polypeptide(L)'
;MNYSEKNYPLQKESYQIIGICMEVHRILGPGLLEVLYKDAIEYEFKKNNIPYEREKKFEVAYKDIFLAHQYFADFVVFDKIILEVKAQKGIVDDHYK
;
A
#
# COMPACT_ATOMS: atom_id res chain seq x y z
N MET A 1 -4.52 -20.57 5.93
CA MET A 1 -3.15 -21.09 6.17
C MET A 1 -2.70 -20.56 7.51
N ASN A 2 -2.21 -21.41 8.42
CA ASN A 2 -1.74 -20.98 9.74
C ASN A 2 -0.22 -20.87 9.70
N TYR A 3 0.29 -19.71 9.29
CA TYR A 3 1.72 -19.42 9.39
C TYR A 3 2.05 -18.94 10.80
N SER A 4 3.26 -19.23 11.28
CA SER A 4 3.69 -18.77 12.60
C SER A 4 3.69 -17.24 12.67
N GLU A 5 3.05 -16.67 13.69
CA GLU A 5 3.02 -15.21 13.90
C GLU A 5 4.42 -14.59 14.00
N LYS A 6 5.40 -15.35 14.48
CA LYS A 6 6.81 -14.93 14.54
C LYS A 6 7.39 -14.55 13.17
N ASN A 7 7.00 -15.27 12.13
CA ASN A 7 7.52 -15.08 10.77
C ASN A 7 6.59 -14.21 9.91
N TYR A 8 5.29 -14.21 10.23
CA TYR A 8 4.26 -13.46 9.52
C TYR A 8 3.38 -12.75 10.54
N PRO A 9 3.81 -11.61 11.08
CA PRO A 9 2.97 -10.80 11.96
C PRO A 9 1.82 -10.18 11.16
N LEU A 10 0.74 -9.80 11.86
CA LEU A 10 -0.41 -9.06 11.27
C LEU A 10 -1.10 -9.77 10.09
N GLN A 11 -1.06 -11.10 10.06
CA GLN A 11 -1.66 -11.90 8.98
C GLN A 11 -3.10 -11.50 8.69
N LYS A 12 -3.94 -11.36 9.74
CA LYS A 12 -5.35 -11.02 9.59
C LYS A 12 -5.53 -9.68 8.87
N GLU A 13 -4.84 -8.65 9.33
CA GLU A 13 -4.85 -7.30 8.76
C GLU A 13 -4.32 -7.31 7.32
N SER A 14 -3.21 -7.99 7.07
CA SER A 14 -2.64 -8.13 5.73
C SER A 14 -3.61 -8.84 4.78
N TYR A 15 -4.28 -9.91 5.20
CA TYR A 15 -5.26 -10.61 4.37
C TYR A 15 -6.47 -9.73 4.03
N GLN A 16 -6.94 -8.90 4.97
CA GLN A 16 -8.00 -7.93 4.70
C GLN A 16 -7.59 -6.90 3.65
N ILE A 17 -6.38 -6.32 3.80
CA ILE A 17 -5.84 -5.35 2.84
C ILE A 17 -5.67 -5.97 1.45
N ILE A 18 -5.09 -7.18 1.38
CA ILE A 18 -4.89 -7.90 0.13
C ILE A 18 -6.24 -8.17 -0.56
N GLY A 19 -7.26 -8.60 0.20
CA GLY A 19 -8.60 -8.83 -0.33
C GLY A 19 -9.20 -7.57 -0.98
N ILE A 20 -9.04 -6.41 -0.34
CA ILE A 20 -9.45 -5.12 -0.90
C ILE A 20 -8.69 -4.78 -2.18
N CYS A 21 -7.36 -4.93 -2.18
CA CYS A 21 -6.56 -4.66 -3.37
C CYS A 21 -6.93 -5.59 -4.54
N MET A 22 -7.27 -6.86 -4.25
CA MET A 22 -7.76 -7.80 -5.26
C MET A 22 -9.12 -7.39 -5.82
N GLU A 23 -10.06 -6.94 -4.97
CA GLU A 23 -11.35 -6.41 -5.41
C GLU A 23 -11.17 -5.22 -6.35
N VAL A 24 -10.37 -4.23 -5.92
CA VAL A 24 -10.09 -3.02 -6.69
C VAL A 24 -9.45 -3.37 -8.02
N HIS A 25 -8.45 -4.26 -8.03
CA HIS A 25 -7.81 -4.70 -9.26
C HIS A 25 -8.78 -5.45 -10.20
N ARG A 26 -9.68 -6.28 -9.65
CA ARG A 26 -10.68 -6.99 -10.44
C ARG A 26 -11.68 -6.05 -11.10
N ILE A 27 -12.07 -4.96 -10.43
CA ILE A 27 -13.03 -3.98 -10.94
C ILE A 27 -12.37 -3.03 -11.95
N LEU A 28 -11.20 -2.48 -11.61
CA LEU A 28 -10.55 -1.43 -12.41
C LEU A 28 -9.64 -1.98 -13.52
N GLY A 29 -9.16 -3.22 -13.39
CA GLY A 29 -8.14 -3.78 -14.24
C GLY A 29 -6.77 -3.09 -14.09
N PRO A 30 -5.75 -3.50 -14.86
CA PRO A 30 -4.43 -2.90 -14.86
C PRO A 30 -4.34 -1.63 -15.74
N GLY A 31 -3.25 -0.86 -15.58
CA GLY A 31 -2.84 0.19 -16.53
C GLY A 31 -3.40 1.59 -16.29
N LEU A 32 -4.12 1.80 -15.19
CA LEU A 32 -4.57 3.13 -14.75
C LEU A 32 -3.48 3.86 -13.95
N LEU A 33 -3.73 5.15 -13.66
CA LEU A 33 -2.88 5.93 -12.77
C LEU A 33 -3.02 5.44 -11.32
N GLU A 34 -1.92 5.42 -10.57
CA GLU A 34 -1.90 5.01 -9.16
C GLU A 34 -2.94 5.73 -8.31
N VAL A 35 -3.19 7.03 -8.56
CA VAL A 35 -4.19 7.81 -7.84
C VAL A 35 -5.61 7.21 -7.93
N LEU A 36 -5.97 6.61 -9.06
CA LEU A 36 -7.29 6.00 -9.25
C LEU A 36 -7.43 4.72 -8.43
N TYR A 37 -6.35 3.93 -8.30
CA TYR A 37 -6.32 2.79 -7.41
C TYR A 37 -6.37 3.23 -5.93
N LYS A 38 -5.64 4.30 -5.56
CA LYS A 38 -5.68 4.86 -4.20
C LYS A 38 -7.08 5.32 -3.82
N ASP A 39 -7.79 6.01 -4.73
CA ASP A 39 -9.17 6.46 -4.47
C ASP A 39 -10.13 5.29 -4.26
N ALA A 40 -9.99 4.22 -5.06
CA ALA A 40 -10.80 3.02 -4.91
C ALA A 40 -10.48 2.23 -3.63
N ILE A 41 -9.20 2.11 -3.27
CA ILE A 41 -8.76 1.49 -2.01
C ILE A 41 -9.28 2.29 -0.82
N GLU A 42 -9.21 3.62 -0.87
CA GLU A 42 -9.73 4.48 0.19
C GLU A 42 -11.24 4.29 0.37
N TYR A 43 -11.99 4.21 -0.73
CA TYR A 43 -13.42 3.91 -0.68
C TYR A 43 -13.70 2.58 0.02
N GLU A 44 -12.96 1.52 -0.31
CA GLU A 44 -13.11 0.22 0.34
C GLU A 44 -12.70 0.25 1.81
N PHE A 45 -11.65 0.99 2.19
CA PHE A 45 -11.30 1.16 3.61
C PHE A 45 -12.42 1.84 4.41
N LYS A 46 -13.00 2.93 3.88
CA LYS A 46 -14.15 3.61 4.51
C LYS A 46 -15.33 2.66 4.66
N LYS A 47 -15.69 1.95 3.59
CA LYS A 47 -16.83 1.01 3.55
C LYS A 47 -16.66 -0.15 4.54
N ASN A 48 -15.44 -0.64 4.71
CA ASN A 48 -15.14 -1.76 5.61
C ASN A 48 -14.74 -1.32 7.03
N ASN A 49 -14.85 -0.01 7.36
CA ASN A 49 -14.44 0.57 8.64
C ASN A 49 -12.99 0.20 9.03
N ILE A 50 -12.09 0.17 8.05
CA ILE A 50 -10.67 -0.08 8.28
C ILE A 50 -10.01 1.26 8.64
N PRO A 51 -9.31 1.36 9.79
CA PRO A 51 -8.59 2.58 10.15
C PRO A 51 -7.35 2.75 9.25
N TYR A 52 -7.21 3.92 8.65
CA TYR A 52 -6.06 4.28 7.83
C TYR A 52 -5.77 5.78 7.90
N GLU A 53 -4.53 6.15 7.55
CA GLU A 53 -4.12 7.51 7.22
C GLU A 53 -3.62 7.52 5.77
N ARG A 54 -4.15 8.43 4.95
CA ARG A 54 -3.74 8.61 3.55
C ARG A 54 -2.65 9.68 3.46
N GLU A 55 -1.63 9.43 2.64
CA GLU A 55 -0.51 10.36 2.40
C GLU A 55 0.20 10.77 3.71
N LYS A 56 0.41 9.82 4.63
CA LYS A 56 1.05 10.11 5.91
C LYS A 56 2.50 10.52 5.69
N LYS A 57 2.84 11.69 6.20
CA LYS A 57 4.17 12.28 6.10
C LYS A 57 5.13 11.67 7.11
N PHE A 58 6.32 11.30 6.63
CA PHE A 58 7.44 10.82 7.42
C PHE A 58 8.69 11.63 7.14
N GLU A 59 9.42 11.95 8.22
CA GLU A 59 10.76 12.51 8.13
C GLU A 59 11.76 11.37 7.87
N VAL A 60 12.68 11.61 6.93
CA VAL A 60 13.69 10.61 6.57
C VAL A 60 15.02 11.04 7.18
N ALA A 61 15.43 10.34 8.24
CA ALA A 61 16.75 10.49 8.81
C ALA A 61 17.79 9.79 7.92
N TYR A 62 18.87 10.50 7.57
CA TYR A 62 20.03 9.96 6.89
C TYR A 62 21.29 10.38 7.65
N LYS A 63 21.87 9.44 8.41
CA LYS A 63 22.97 9.69 9.36
C LYS A 63 22.56 10.72 10.42
N ASP A 64 23.26 11.85 10.47
CA ASP A 64 23.11 12.97 11.39
C ASP A 64 22.21 14.09 10.83
N ILE A 65 21.66 13.93 9.61
CA ILE A 65 20.78 14.90 8.98
C ILE A 65 19.38 14.33 8.72
N PHE A 66 18.39 15.22 8.62
CA PHE A 66 17.12 14.92 7.99
C PHE A 66 17.17 15.34 6.52
N LEU A 67 16.68 14.48 5.63
CA LEU A 67 16.58 14.82 4.22
C LEU A 67 15.59 15.96 4.01
N ALA A 68 15.90 16.87 3.07
CA ALA A 68 15.02 17.98 2.73
C ALA A 68 13.69 17.50 2.12
N HIS A 69 13.71 16.38 1.41
CA HIS A 69 12.52 15.75 0.86
C HIS A 69 11.89 14.83 1.91
N GLN A 70 10.57 14.93 2.02
CA GLN A 70 9.77 14.11 2.92
C GLN A 70 9.21 12.91 2.18
N TYR A 71 9.09 11.79 2.89
CA TYR A 71 8.41 10.62 2.38
C TYR A 71 6.93 10.71 2.74
N PHE A 72 6.06 10.45 1.78
CA PHE A 72 4.62 10.39 1.97
C PHE A 72 4.19 8.97 1.65
N ALA A 73 3.83 8.21 2.68
CA ALA A 73 3.30 6.87 2.47
C ALA A 73 1.89 6.97 1.90
N ASP A 74 1.58 6.20 0.85
CA ASP A 74 0.24 6.22 0.24
C ASP A 74 -0.84 5.95 1.29
N PHE A 75 -0.65 4.90 2.10
CA PHE A 75 -1.48 4.60 3.25
C PHE A 75 -0.67 4.06 4.43
N VAL A 76 -1.09 4.43 5.63
CA VAL A 76 -0.75 3.74 6.87
C VAL A 76 -2.02 3.12 7.44
N VAL A 77 -2.11 1.80 7.40
CA VAL A 77 -3.30 1.02 7.76
C VAL A 77 -3.10 0.38 9.13
N PHE A 78 -4.14 0.42 9.98
CA PHE A 78 -4.12 -0.07 11.36
C PHE A 78 -2.99 0.49 12.24
N ASP A 79 -2.42 1.65 11.86
CA ASP A 79 -1.23 2.26 12.49
C ASP A 79 -0.01 1.31 12.57
N LYS A 80 0.03 0.29 11.70
CA LYS A 80 1.05 -0.77 11.75
C LYS A 80 1.59 -1.19 10.38
N ILE A 81 0.83 -0.96 9.30
CA ILE A 81 1.17 -1.42 7.97
C ILE A 81 1.27 -0.22 7.03
N ILE A 82 2.42 -0.05 6.39
CA ILE A 82 2.56 0.86 5.26
C ILE A 82 2.12 0.11 3.99
N LEU A 83 1.17 0.68 3.26
CA LEU A 83 0.68 0.17 1.98
C LEU A 83 1.03 1.18 0.88
N GLU A 84 1.90 0.76 -0.04
CA GLU A 84 2.31 1.52 -1.22
C GLU A 84 1.61 0.99 -2.47
N VAL A 85 0.96 1.87 -3.22
CA VAL A 85 0.24 1.52 -4.43
C VAL A 85 1.14 1.77 -5.63
N LYS A 86 1.34 0.73 -6.44
CA LYS A 86 2.08 0.81 -7.70
C LYS A 86 1.27 0.24 -8.83
N ALA A 87 1.30 0.93 -9.98
CA ALA A 87 0.60 0.50 -11.17
C ALA A 87 1.47 0.74 -12.41
N GLN A 88 1.54 -0.29 -13.26
CA GLN A 88 2.28 -0.25 -14.52
C GLN A 88 1.42 -0.82 -15.64
N LYS A 89 1.54 -0.28 -16.86
CA LYS A 89 0.74 -0.71 -18.02
C LYS A 89 1.13 -2.08 -18.58
N GLY A 90 2.29 -2.61 -18.19
CA GLY A 90 2.81 -3.92 -18.58
C GLY A 90 4.20 -4.15 -17.96
N ILE A 91 4.73 -5.37 -18.03
CA ILE A 91 6.14 -5.64 -17.69
C ILE A 91 6.98 -4.95 -18.78
N VAL A 92 7.78 -3.96 -18.42
CA VAL A 92 8.76 -3.39 -19.35
C VAL A 92 9.97 -4.33 -19.34
N ASP A 93 10.43 -4.75 -20.52
CA ASP A 93 11.58 -5.66 -20.75
C ASP A 93 12.95 -5.10 -20.27
N ASP A 94 12.97 -4.11 -19.38
CA ASP A 94 14.20 -3.43 -18.93
C ASP A 94 15.01 -4.23 -17.88
N HIS A 95 14.64 -5.48 -17.62
CA HIS A 95 15.33 -6.38 -16.68
C HIS A 95 16.15 -7.50 -17.35
N TYR A 96 16.40 -7.43 -18.67
CA TYR A 96 17.42 -8.25 -19.31
C TYR A 96 18.78 -7.51 -19.28
N LYS A 97 19.62 -7.85 -18.29
CA LYS A 97 21.07 -7.73 -18.40
C LYS A 97 21.70 -9.09 -18.18
#